data_AF-A0A158QHX4-F1
#
_entry.id   AF-A0A158QHX4-F1
#
_cell.length_a   1.000
_cell.length_b   1.000
_cell.length_c   1.000
_cell.angle_alpha   90.00
_cell.angle_beta   90.00
_cell.angle_gamma   90.00
#
_symmetry.space_group_name_H-M   'P 1'
#
loop_
_entity.id
_entity.type
_entity.pdbx_description
1 polymer ?
#
loop_
_entity_poly.entity_id
_entity_poly.type
_entity_poly.pdbx_seq_one_letter_code
_entity_poly.pdbx_strand_id
1 'polypeptide(L)'
;MPNFIEDEATPSLLIANPPAGGNLNRKTSQFDFSSGATFKNIDQLCVDGIITATETAVFKAKSMKLHEALKRSRENEFKLHTLMKHCLSELKRQEAELAKADQFPDNAGTEPLMLRAEIIKTYNNAMELEERAENLAYEEGLLREERKLLKRDYSRLPLSELEALGEDVNIFGVIEQRFRDLQSLHQEAEMEVEMLKMEAKRFTEQARIAKENLEDTLSEYTDVQSRLNRIKVCLVTRWLFIMEMSFITLVGTSNCKSNFVSYREIEKNKEISKENKKNLEERTRDLADWQDLEMEVRTEKAKLAQRLDIFVSEKKEGQQEQTKLRWEKDNYLKKLKNSQVQLEAAVDSVKNATAGFEKARARFAVAPKYDKNLLILKEKLGGLIADLHNEIAEEEHHIEEEQIRINELVSSTKGRLKVLESSKAENLELLQLATTISEDLAKAVCEFTSAFYKHSRLSEDFQVKKQIIERQLEELGNLEASHFHANIIIIISNGWLYDIYH
;
A
#
# COMPACT_ATOMS: atom_id res chain seq x y z
N MET A 1 27.16 -46.35 -11.10
CA MET A 1 28.63 -46.43 -10.86
C MET A 1 29.21 -45.05 -11.12
N PRO A 2 29.88 -44.36 -10.17
CA PRO A 2 29.93 -44.45 -8.69
C PRO A 2 29.33 -43.18 -8.01
N ASN A 3 28.59 -43.28 -6.90
CA ASN A 3 29.03 -43.20 -5.49
C ASN A 3 29.86 -41.97 -5.12
N PHE A 4 29.23 -40.96 -4.52
CA PHE A 4 29.83 -40.02 -3.55
C PHE A 4 28.70 -39.19 -2.89
N ILE A 5 28.19 -39.64 -1.75
CA ILE A 5 27.67 -38.75 -0.71
C ILE A 5 28.21 -39.30 0.60
N GLU A 6 29.04 -38.47 1.22
CA GLU A 6 29.74 -38.71 2.47
C GLU A 6 28.76 -38.74 3.65
N ASP A 7 29.05 -39.62 4.60
CA ASP A 7 28.45 -39.69 5.94
C ASP A 7 28.64 -38.35 6.66
N GLU A 8 27.55 -37.63 6.90
CA GLU A 8 27.49 -36.59 7.92
C GLU A 8 26.56 -37.08 9.04
N ALA A 9 27.19 -37.47 10.15
CA ALA A 9 26.54 -38.01 11.32
C ALA A 9 25.62 -36.95 11.98
N THR A 10 24.33 -36.99 11.66
CA THR A 10 23.29 -36.31 12.43
C THR A 10 23.20 -36.90 13.85
N PRO A 11 23.28 -36.10 14.92
CA PRO A 11 23.09 -36.60 16.27
C PRO A 11 21.66 -37.10 16.47
N SER A 12 21.56 -38.32 17.01
CA SER A 12 20.32 -39.05 17.27
C SER A 12 19.45 -38.32 18.31
N LEU A 13 18.56 -37.45 17.86
CA LEU A 13 17.40 -37.05 18.67
C LEU A 13 16.52 -38.29 18.84
N LEU A 14 16.39 -38.76 20.08
CA LEU A 14 15.45 -39.79 20.51
C LEU A 14 14.01 -39.29 20.31
N ILE A 15 13.54 -39.27 19.07
CA ILE A 15 12.12 -39.16 18.75
C ILE A 15 11.56 -40.56 18.91
N ALA A 16 10.77 -40.77 19.95
CA ALA A 16 10.03 -42.01 20.14
C ALA A 16 9.12 -42.23 18.92
N ASN A 17 9.43 -43.23 18.11
CA ASN A 17 8.57 -43.65 17.02
C ASN A 17 7.20 -44.07 17.60
N PRO A 18 6.08 -43.50 17.14
CA PRO A 18 4.77 -43.95 17.57
C PRO A 18 4.55 -45.39 17.05
N PRO A 19 3.92 -46.28 17.84
CA PRO A 19 3.74 -47.66 17.43
C PRO A 19 2.83 -47.72 16.20
N ALA A 20 3.37 -48.31 15.13
CA ALA A 20 2.64 -48.54 13.90
C ALA A 20 1.42 -49.46 14.14
N GLY A 21 0.26 -49.02 13.65
CA GLY A 21 -0.78 -49.94 13.16
C GLY A 21 -1.67 -50.64 14.20
N GLY A 22 -1.93 -50.06 15.37
CA GLY A 22 -2.92 -50.60 16.30
C GLY A 22 -4.22 -49.78 16.30
N ASN A 23 -5.34 -50.38 15.87
CA ASN A 23 -6.70 -49.86 16.05
C ASN A 23 -6.91 -49.30 17.47
N LEU A 24 -6.91 -47.97 17.59
CA LEU A 24 -7.19 -47.23 18.83
C LEU A 24 -8.71 -47.13 19.10
N ASN A 25 -9.45 -48.21 18.89
CA ASN A 25 -10.70 -48.44 19.60
C ASN A 25 -10.37 -49.01 20.98
N ARG A 26 -9.63 -48.24 21.79
CA ARG A 26 -9.44 -48.59 23.20
C ARG A 26 -10.63 -48.02 23.95
N LYS A 27 -11.61 -48.89 24.19
CA LYS A 27 -12.57 -48.76 25.28
C LYS A 27 -11.84 -48.16 26.48
N THR A 28 -12.27 -46.98 26.89
CA THR A 28 -11.94 -46.35 28.17
C THR A 28 -12.43 -47.30 29.27
N SER A 29 -11.67 -48.35 29.55
CA SER A 29 -11.73 -48.98 30.87
C SER A 29 -11.27 -47.88 31.82
N GLN A 30 -12.22 -47.37 32.59
CA GLN A 30 -12.05 -46.40 33.66
C GLN A 30 -10.94 -46.90 34.59
N PHE A 31 -9.70 -46.53 34.27
CA PHE A 31 -8.52 -46.86 35.06
C PHE A 31 -8.43 -45.83 36.16
N ASP A 32 -8.81 -46.21 37.38
CA ASP A 32 -8.65 -45.36 38.54
C ASP A 32 -7.16 -45.20 38.84
N PHE A 33 -6.59 -44.08 38.41
CA PHE A 33 -5.15 -43.77 38.57
C PHE A 33 -4.72 -43.80 40.05
N SER A 34 -5.64 -43.51 40.97
CA SER A 34 -5.49 -43.64 42.42
C SER A 34 -5.17 -45.07 42.91
N SER A 35 -5.51 -46.09 42.11
CA SER A 35 -5.22 -47.51 42.38
C SER A 35 -3.97 -48.03 41.63
N GLY A 36 -3.30 -47.15 40.88
CA GLY A 36 -2.18 -47.48 40.02
C GLY A 36 -0.88 -47.79 40.75
N ALA A 37 0.06 -48.41 40.04
CA ALA A 37 1.38 -48.79 40.57
C ALA A 37 2.14 -47.60 41.19
N THR A 38 1.99 -46.39 40.64
CA THR A 38 2.62 -45.18 41.17
C THR A 38 2.14 -44.85 42.60
N PHE A 39 0.84 -44.96 42.87
CA PHE A 39 0.30 -44.70 44.21
C PHE A 39 0.73 -45.80 45.19
N LYS A 40 0.76 -47.07 44.77
CA LYS A 40 1.24 -48.19 45.57
C LYS A 40 2.72 -48.07 45.91
N ASN A 41 3.56 -47.64 44.97
CA ASN A 41 4.98 -47.42 45.21
C ASN A 41 5.22 -46.24 46.17
N ILE A 42 4.44 -45.16 46.06
CA ILE A 42 4.50 -44.04 47.01
C ILE A 42 4.08 -44.49 48.41
N ASP A 43 3.04 -45.32 48.53
CA ASP A 43 2.62 -45.90 49.81
C ASP A 43 3.68 -46.83 50.40
N GLN A 44 4.33 -47.65 49.57
CA GLN A 44 5.39 -48.55 50.03
C GLN A 44 6.59 -47.78 50.59
N LEU A 45 7.02 -46.68 49.93
CA LEU A 45 8.09 -45.82 50.45
C LEU A 45 7.75 -45.20 51.81
N CYS A 46 6.47 -44.96 52.08
CA CYS A 46 5.98 -44.49 53.37
C CYS A 46 6.02 -45.60 54.44
N VAL A 47 5.65 -46.82 54.06
CA VAL A 47 5.70 -48.02 54.92
C VAL A 47 7.16 -48.37 55.27
N ASP A 48 8.06 -48.24 54.31
CA ASP A 48 9.50 -48.47 54.47
C ASP A 48 10.19 -47.35 55.30
N GLY A 49 9.45 -46.31 55.70
CA GLY A 49 9.95 -45.21 56.52
C GLY A 49 10.88 -44.24 55.78
N ILE A 50 11.00 -44.37 54.46
CA ILE A 50 11.86 -43.53 53.61
C ILE A 50 11.27 -42.12 53.45
N ILE A 51 9.94 -42.02 53.40
CA ILE A 51 9.20 -40.75 53.32
C ILE A 51 8.13 -40.67 54.40
N THR A 52 7.84 -39.46 54.86
CA THR A 52 6.81 -39.18 55.86
C THR A 52 5.40 -39.22 55.27
N ALA A 53 4.37 -39.38 56.10
CA ALA A 53 2.98 -39.37 55.66
C ALA A 53 2.59 -38.05 54.94
N THR A 54 3.15 -36.92 55.36
CA THR A 54 2.95 -35.61 54.73
C THR A 54 3.56 -35.59 53.32
N GLU A 55 4.78 -36.11 53.16
CA GLU A 55 5.44 -36.22 51.85
C GLU A 55 4.68 -37.17 50.92
N THR A 56 4.18 -38.30 51.43
CA THR A 56 3.32 -39.24 50.70
C THR A 56 2.08 -38.55 50.13
N ALA A 57 1.39 -37.72 50.93
CA ALA A 57 0.23 -36.96 50.46
C ALA A 57 0.61 -35.95 49.37
N VAL A 58 1.74 -35.26 49.52
CA VAL A 58 2.26 -34.31 48.52
C VAL A 58 2.64 -35.02 47.22
N PHE A 59 3.33 -36.16 47.27
CA PHE A 59 3.74 -36.92 46.08
C PHE A 59 2.54 -37.54 45.35
N LYS A 60 1.53 -38.01 46.08
CA LYS A 60 0.26 -38.47 45.49
C LYS A 60 -0.48 -37.31 44.80
N ALA A 61 -0.56 -36.15 45.45
CA ALA A 61 -1.20 -34.97 44.85
C ALA A 61 -0.46 -34.48 43.59
N LYS A 62 0.88 -34.46 43.61
CA LYS A 62 1.71 -34.13 42.44
C LYS A 62 1.52 -35.14 41.31
N SER A 63 1.54 -36.44 41.62
CA SER A 63 1.29 -37.51 40.66
C SER A 63 -0.09 -37.39 40.01
N MET A 64 -1.12 -37.06 40.79
CA MET A 64 -2.49 -36.85 40.27
C MET A 64 -2.55 -35.62 39.34
N LYS A 65 -1.95 -34.49 39.73
CA LYS A 65 -1.85 -33.29 38.88
C LYS A 65 -1.14 -33.59 37.56
N LEU A 66 -0.06 -34.35 37.59
CA LEU A 66 0.69 -34.74 36.40
C LEU A 66 -0.15 -35.64 35.48
N HIS A 67 -0.87 -36.61 36.04
CA HIS A 67 -1.77 -37.47 35.27
C HIS A 67 -2.88 -36.67 34.57
N GLU A 68 -3.53 -35.74 35.28
CA GLU A 68 -4.55 -34.86 34.68
C GLU A 68 -3.97 -33.91 33.62
N ALA A 69 -2.75 -33.41 33.82
CA ALA A 69 -2.04 -32.64 32.80
C ALA A 69 -1.75 -33.48 31.54
N LEU A 70 -1.28 -34.71 31.71
CA LEU A 70 -0.99 -35.63 30.61
C LEU A 70 -2.27 -36.03 29.86
N LYS A 71 -3.36 -36.29 30.59
CA LYS A 71 -4.67 -36.59 30.01
C LYS A 71 -5.16 -35.42 29.17
N ARG A 72 -5.14 -34.19 29.70
CA ARG A 72 -5.48 -32.98 28.93
C ARG A 72 -4.58 -32.79 27.72
N SER A 73 -3.28 -33.04 27.85
CA SER A 73 -2.33 -32.97 26.74
C SER A 73 -2.69 -33.93 25.61
N ARG A 74 -3.02 -35.19 25.93
CA ARG A 74 -3.44 -36.20 24.95
C ARG A 74 -4.77 -35.85 24.28
N GLU A 75 -5.73 -35.34 25.05
CA GLU A 75 -7.01 -34.85 24.50
C GLU A 75 -6.79 -33.66 23.55
N ASN A 76 -5.89 -32.73 23.91
CA ASN A 76 -5.53 -31.59 23.06
C ASN A 76 -4.81 -32.04 21.78
N GLU A 77 -3.87 -32.99 21.88
CA GLU A 77 -3.19 -33.59 20.73
C GLU A 77 -4.20 -34.24 19.78
N PHE A 78 -5.16 -35.00 20.31
CA PHE A 78 -6.23 -35.61 19.52
C PHE A 78 -7.10 -34.56 18.81
N LYS A 79 -7.48 -33.49 19.51
CA LYS A 79 -8.22 -32.35 18.92
C LYS A 79 -7.41 -31.68 17.81
N LEU A 80 -6.13 -31.43 18.05
CA LEU A 80 -5.23 -30.81 17.08
C LEU A 80 -5.07 -31.68 15.83
N HIS A 81 -4.90 -33.00 16.01
CA HIS A 81 -4.82 -33.93 14.89
C HIS A 81 -6.13 -33.94 14.09
N THR A 82 -7.28 -33.88 14.75
CA THR A 82 -8.58 -33.80 14.09
C THR A 82 -8.73 -32.51 13.29
N LEU A 83 -8.33 -31.36 13.87
CA LEU A 83 -8.32 -30.07 13.18
C LEU A 83 -7.37 -30.09 11.96
N MET A 84 -6.17 -30.65 12.10
CA MET A 84 -5.21 -30.79 11.01
C MET A 84 -5.80 -31.58 9.84
N LYS A 85 -6.50 -32.70 10.12
CA LYS A 85 -7.20 -33.48 9.08
C LYS A 85 -8.26 -32.65 8.35
N HIS A 86 -9.03 -31.86 9.08
CA HIS A 86 -10.05 -30.97 8.53
C HIS A 86 -9.44 -29.87 7.63
N CYS A 87 -8.38 -29.20 8.10
CA CYS A 87 -7.67 -28.19 7.30
C CYS A 87 -7.08 -28.78 6.02
N LEU A 88 -6.50 -29.97 6.08
CA LEU A 88 -5.98 -30.66 4.89
C LEU A 88 -7.08 -31.04 3.89
N SER A 89 -8.28 -31.42 4.36
CA SER A 89 -9.41 -31.67 3.46
C SER A 89 -9.91 -30.39 2.79
N GLU A 90 -9.99 -29.27 3.53
CA GLU A 90 -10.39 -27.98 2.96
C GLU A 90 -9.37 -27.45 1.95
N LEU A 91 -8.07 -27.59 2.24
CA LEU A 91 -7.00 -27.20 1.33
C LEU A 91 -7.12 -27.98 0.00
N LYS A 92 -7.29 -29.31 0.07
CA LYS A 92 -7.51 -30.14 -1.14
C LYS A 92 -8.78 -29.75 -1.90
N ARG A 93 -9.84 -29.37 -1.20
CA ARG A 93 -11.09 -28.89 -1.84
C ARG A 93 -10.84 -27.58 -2.59
N GLN A 94 -10.14 -26.62 -1.96
CA GLN A 94 -9.79 -25.33 -2.56
C GLN A 94 -8.85 -25.51 -3.77
N GLU A 95 -7.83 -26.35 -3.67
CA GLU A 95 -6.94 -26.69 -4.80
C GLU A 95 -7.73 -27.29 -5.98
N ALA A 96 -8.70 -28.17 -5.71
CA ALA A 96 -9.55 -28.74 -6.75
C ALA A 96 -10.50 -27.71 -7.38
N GLU A 97 -10.94 -26.69 -6.65
CA GLU A 97 -11.74 -25.58 -7.17
C GLU A 97 -10.90 -24.62 -8.02
N LEU A 98 -9.69 -24.29 -7.57
CA LEU A 98 -8.74 -23.49 -8.35
C LEU A 98 -8.34 -24.19 -9.66
N ALA A 99 -8.05 -25.49 -9.62
CA ALA A 99 -7.75 -26.27 -10.82
C ALA A 99 -8.93 -26.31 -11.83
N LYS A 100 -10.19 -26.20 -11.36
CA LYS A 100 -11.36 -26.06 -12.24
C LYS A 100 -11.45 -24.64 -12.82
N ALA A 101 -11.05 -23.63 -12.07
CA ALA A 101 -10.99 -22.25 -12.55
C ALA A 101 -9.90 -22.09 -13.63
N ASP A 102 -8.74 -22.73 -13.47
CA ASP A 102 -7.63 -22.70 -14.43
C ASP A 102 -7.89 -23.51 -15.71
N GLN A 103 -8.89 -24.40 -15.70
CA GLN A 103 -9.35 -25.13 -16.90
C GLN A 103 -10.30 -24.32 -17.78
N PHE A 104 -10.63 -23.07 -17.41
CA PHE A 104 -11.30 -22.17 -18.35
C PHE A 104 -10.37 -21.84 -19.52
N PRO A 105 -10.85 -21.86 -20.77
CA PRO A 105 -10.01 -21.56 -21.91
C PRO A 105 -9.62 -20.07 -21.90
N ASP A 106 -8.44 -19.77 -21.38
CA ASP A 106 -7.78 -18.45 -21.47
C ASP A 106 -7.53 -18.00 -22.93
N ASN A 107 -7.77 -18.90 -23.89
CA ASN A 107 -7.32 -18.76 -25.28
C ASN A 107 -8.45 -18.44 -26.27
N ALA A 108 -9.69 -18.26 -25.82
CA ALA A 108 -10.73 -17.70 -26.69
C ALA A 108 -10.63 -16.17 -26.61
N GLY A 109 -9.85 -15.56 -27.52
CA GLY A 109 -9.68 -14.11 -27.70
C GLY A 109 -10.96 -13.39 -28.13
N THR A 110 -12.02 -13.59 -27.37
CA THR A 110 -13.33 -12.96 -27.56
C THR A 110 -13.47 -11.83 -26.54
N GLU A 111 -14.05 -10.72 -26.99
CA GLU A 111 -14.30 -9.52 -26.17
C GLU A 111 -14.95 -9.82 -24.80
N PRO A 112 -15.91 -10.75 -24.64
CA PRO A 112 -16.48 -11.09 -23.33
C PRO A 112 -15.47 -11.68 -22.34
N LEU A 113 -14.47 -12.43 -22.81
CA LEU A 113 -13.44 -13.01 -21.94
C LEU A 113 -12.41 -11.95 -21.51
N MET A 114 -12.07 -11.01 -22.39
CA MET A 114 -11.25 -9.85 -22.03
C MET A 114 -11.95 -8.97 -20.98
N LEU A 115 -13.25 -8.72 -21.17
CA LEU A 115 -14.06 -7.98 -20.19
C LEU A 115 -14.15 -8.72 -18.85
N ARG A 116 -14.32 -10.05 -18.86
CA ARG A 116 -14.32 -10.85 -17.64
C ARG A 116 -12.97 -10.77 -16.90
N ALA A 117 -11.85 -10.85 -17.62
CA ALA A 117 -10.53 -10.72 -17.05
C ALA A 117 -10.31 -9.32 -16.43
N GLU A 118 -10.73 -8.26 -17.13
CA GLU A 118 -10.61 -6.89 -16.64
C GLU A 118 -11.51 -6.65 -15.40
N ILE A 119 -12.72 -7.22 -15.36
CA ILE A 119 -13.60 -7.15 -14.18
C ILE A 119 -12.97 -7.85 -12.99
N ILE A 120 -12.45 -9.07 -13.15
CA ILE A 120 -11.80 -9.81 -12.07
C ILE A 120 -10.58 -9.04 -11.56
N LYS A 121 -9.75 -8.53 -12.47
CA LYS A 121 -8.59 -7.70 -12.13
C LYS A 121 -8.99 -6.45 -11.35
N THR A 122 -10.01 -5.73 -11.81
CA THR A 122 -10.51 -4.52 -11.14
C THR A 122 -11.08 -4.84 -9.77
N TYR A 123 -11.82 -5.95 -9.63
CA TYR A 123 -12.37 -6.40 -8.36
C TYR A 123 -11.28 -6.79 -7.35
N ASN A 124 -10.26 -7.54 -7.80
CA ASN A 124 -9.13 -7.89 -6.95
C ASN A 124 -8.36 -6.65 -6.49
N ASN A 125 -8.12 -5.70 -7.40
CA ASN A 125 -7.48 -4.43 -7.04
C ASN A 125 -8.31 -3.62 -6.03
N ALA A 126 -9.64 -3.61 -6.18
CA ALA A 126 -10.53 -2.92 -5.25
C ALA A 126 -10.47 -3.54 -3.85
N MET A 127 -10.48 -4.87 -3.77
CA MET A 127 -10.39 -5.61 -2.51
C MET A 127 -9.04 -5.39 -1.80
N GLU A 128 -7.93 -5.42 -2.55
CA GLU A 128 -6.60 -5.12 -2.02
C GLU A 128 -6.51 -3.68 -1.48
N LEU A 129 -7.13 -2.72 -2.18
CA LEU A 129 -7.21 -1.34 -1.72
C LEU A 129 -8.07 -1.18 -0.47
N GLU A 130 -9.17 -1.92 -0.36
CA GLU A 130 -10.04 -1.91 0.82
C GLU A 130 -9.32 -2.47 2.05
N GLU A 131 -8.66 -3.63 1.93
CA GLU A 131 -7.82 -4.19 3.00
C GLU A 131 -6.70 -3.22 3.42
N ARG A 132 -6.04 -2.58 2.44
CA ARG A 132 -5.01 -1.58 2.73
C ARG A 132 -5.57 -0.35 3.44
N ALA A 133 -6.78 0.10 3.08
CA ALA A 133 -7.44 1.21 3.75
C ALA A 133 -7.82 0.88 5.20
N GLU A 134 -8.31 -0.34 5.46
CA GLU A 134 -8.60 -0.82 6.82
C GLU A 134 -7.33 -0.88 7.68
N ASN A 135 -6.23 -1.42 7.13
CA ASN A 135 -4.94 -1.48 7.81
C ASN A 135 -4.40 -0.07 8.16
N LEU A 136 -4.46 0.87 7.21
CA LEU A 136 -4.04 2.26 7.46
C LEU A 136 -4.91 2.95 8.50
N ALA A 137 -6.23 2.71 8.49
CA ALA A 137 -7.14 3.27 9.49
C ALA A 137 -6.84 2.71 10.90
N TYR A 138 -6.51 1.43 11.00
CA TYR A 138 -6.08 0.81 12.25
C TYR A 138 -4.77 1.42 12.77
N GLU A 139 -3.76 1.56 11.91
CA GLU A 139 -2.48 2.17 12.25
C GLU A 139 -2.63 3.65 12.67
N GLU A 140 -3.46 4.40 11.96
CA GLU A 140 -3.82 5.79 12.32
C GLU A 140 -4.46 5.86 13.72
N GLY A 141 -5.30 4.90 14.05
CA GLY A 141 -5.89 4.74 15.38
C GLY A 141 -4.85 4.49 16.47
N LEU A 142 -3.89 3.58 16.23
CA LEU A 142 -2.79 3.31 17.16
C LEU A 142 -1.92 4.54 17.41
N LEU A 143 -1.48 5.21 16.34
CA LEU A 143 -0.66 6.42 16.43
C LEU A 143 -1.40 7.56 17.16
N ARG A 144 -2.72 7.65 16.99
CA ARG A 144 -3.54 8.65 17.69
C ARG A 144 -3.57 8.41 19.21
N GLU A 145 -3.69 7.16 19.65
CA GLU A 145 -3.63 6.80 21.07
C GLU A 145 -2.21 6.93 21.63
N GLU A 146 -1.17 6.55 20.87
CA GLU A 146 0.22 6.75 21.26
C GLU A 146 0.53 8.23 21.50
N ARG A 147 0.15 9.11 20.57
CA ARG A 147 0.27 10.56 20.73
C ARG A 147 -0.44 11.08 21.98
N LYS A 148 -1.59 10.50 22.33
CA LYS A 148 -2.36 10.89 23.52
C LYS A 148 -1.66 10.44 24.80
N LEU A 149 -1.06 9.25 24.81
CA LEU A 149 -0.24 8.75 25.92
C LEU A 149 1.02 9.61 26.08
N LEU A 150 1.77 9.85 25.00
CA LEU A 150 2.94 10.74 24.98
C LEU A 150 2.59 12.13 25.51
N LYS A 151 1.48 12.72 25.08
CA LYS A 151 1.04 14.03 25.58
C LYS A 151 0.73 14.01 27.08
N ARG A 152 0.08 12.95 27.57
CA ARG A 152 -0.21 12.76 29.00
C ARG A 152 1.08 12.63 29.80
N ASP A 153 2.03 11.84 29.30
CA ASP A 153 3.29 11.55 29.99
C ASP A 153 4.21 12.77 29.97
N TYR A 154 4.25 13.52 28.86
CA TYR A 154 4.89 14.83 28.78
C TYR A 154 4.31 15.82 29.80
N SER A 155 2.98 15.82 30.00
CA SER A 155 2.33 16.70 30.99
C SER A 155 2.63 16.31 32.44
N ARG A 156 3.15 15.10 32.67
CA ARG A 156 3.53 14.58 33.99
C ARG A 156 5.01 14.76 34.29
N LEU A 157 5.83 15.20 33.33
CA LEU A 157 7.23 15.49 33.60
C LEU A 157 7.33 16.65 34.60
N PRO A 158 8.12 16.51 35.67
CA PRO A 158 8.42 17.61 36.56
C PRO A 158 9.32 18.61 35.83
N LEU A 159 8.72 19.62 35.21
CA LEU A 159 9.43 20.72 34.53
C LEU A 159 10.45 21.42 35.45
N SER A 160 10.26 21.35 36.77
CA SER A 160 11.17 21.87 37.79
C SER A 160 12.50 21.09 37.92
N GLU A 161 12.55 19.82 37.53
CA GLU A 161 13.81 19.04 37.53
C GLU A 161 14.58 19.24 36.20
N LEU A 162 13.88 19.59 35.11
CA LEU A 162 14.52 19.96 33.84
C LEU A 162 15.23 21.32 33.90
N GLU A 163 14.70 22.27 34.67
CA GLU A 163 15.38 23.56 34.92
C GLU A 163 16.69 23.38 35.71
N ALA A 164 16.79 22.35 36.55
CA ALA A 164 18.02 22.02 37.29
C ALA A 164 19.09 21.32 36.43
N LEU A 165 18.71 20.72 35.30
CA LEU A 165 19.63 20.18 34.28
C LEU A 165 20.06 21.23 33.24
N GLY A 166 19.50 22.44 33.30
CA GLY A 166 19.79 23.53 32.37
C GLY A 166 21.20 24.12 32.47
N GLU A 167 21.99 23.76 33.49
CA GLU A 167 23.35 24.29 33.67
C GLU A 167 24.43 23.51 32.91
N ASP A 168 24.25 22.23 32.57
CA ASP A 168 25.37 21.41 32.04
C ASP A 168 25.23 20.89 30.60
N VAL A 169 24.04 20.87 29.99
CA VAL A 169 23.90 20.60 28.54
C VAL A 169 22.75 21.42 27.98
N ASN A 170 23.03 22.27 26.98
CA ASN A 170 22.00 23.00 26.23
C ASN A 170 21.25 22.04 25.28
N ILE A 171 20.47 21.13 25.87
CA ILE A 171 19.66 20.12 25.17
C ILE A 171 18.74 20.78 24.14
N PHE A 172 18.19 21.96 24.46
CA PHE A 172 17.39 22.74 23.54
C PHE A 172 18.18 23.17 22.29
N GLY A 173 19.43 23.61 22.44
CA GLY A 173 20.31 23.93 21.32
C GLY A 173 20.64 22.73 20.43
N VAL A 174 20.84 21.54 21.03
CA VAL A 174 21.08 20.30 20.27
C VAL A 174 19.82 19.85 19.52
N ILE A 175 18.64 19.93 20.16
CA ILE A 175 17.36 19.61 19.51
C ILE A 175 17.08 20.57 18.36
N GLU A 176 17.32 21.87 18.56
CA GLU A 176 17.12 22.88 17.53
C GLU A 176 18.07 22.68 16.34
N GLN A 177 19.33 22.30 16.61
CA GLN A 177 20.29 21.97 15.56
C GLN A 177 19.88 20.71 14.79
N ARG A 178 19.50 19.62 15.50
CA ARG A 178 19.01 18.39 14.88
C ARG A 178 17.77 18.64 14.02
N PHE A 179 16.86 19.49 14.48
CA PHE A 179 15.66 19.87 13.72
C PHE A 179 16.01 20.62 12.43
N ARG A 180 16.97 21.55 12.47
CA ARG A 180 17.48 22.23 11.26
C ARG A 180 18.14 21.27 10.28
N ASP A 181 18.97 20.36 10.76
CA ASP A 181 19.64 19.36 9.92
C ASP A 181 18.62 18.43 9.23
N LEU A 182 17.60 18.00 9.98
CA LEU A 182 16.54 17.13 9.47
C LEU A 182 15.65 17.84 8.46
N GLN A 183 15.37 19.14 8.67
CA GLN A 183 14.65 19.97 7.71
C GLN A 183 15.44 20.18 6.42
N SER A 184 16.76 20.36 6.50
CA SER A 184 17.64 20.45 5.33
C SER A 184 17.66 19.15 4.53
N LEU A 185 17.83 18.00 5.21
CA LEU A 185 17.79 16.68 4.58
C LEU A 185 16.45 16.38 3.91
N HIS A 186 15.35 16.81 4.54
CA HIS A 186 14.02 16.65 3.96
C HIS A 186 13.87 17.44 2.65
N GLN A 187 14.33 18.70 2.61
CA GLN A 187 14.30 19.52 1.38
C GLN A 187 15.20 18.94 0.28
N GLU A 188 16.37 18.41 0.62
CA GLU A 188 17.27 17.77 -0.33
C GLU A 188 16.62 16.52 -0.96
N ALA A 189 16.01 15.67 -0.13
CA ALA A 189 15.29 14.49 -0.60
C ALA A 189 14.07 14.84 -1.48
N GLU A 190 13.31 15.89 -1.15
CA GLU A 190 12.21 16.36 -1.98
C GLU A 190 12.68 16.84 -3.37
N MET A 191 13.80 17.56 -3.44
CA MET A 191 14.39 17.99 -4.71
C MET A 191 14.87 16.81 -5.55
N GLU A 192 15.48 15.80 -4.93
CA GLU A 192 15.92 14.57 -5.61
C GLU A 192 14.75 13.79 -6.19
N VAL A 193 13.65 13.65 -5.43
CA VAL A 193 12.42 12.99 -5.90
C VAL A 193 11.81 13.73 -7.09
N GLU A 194 11.76 15.06 -7.07
CA GLU A 194 11.23 15.85 -8.20
C GLU A 194 12.13 15.74 -9.44
N MET A 195 13.44 15.69 -9.28
CA MET A 195 14.39 15.46 -10.37
C MET A 195 14.16 14.08 -11.02
N LEU A 196 14.05 13.02 -10.22
CA LEU A 196 13.79 11.66 -10.72
C LEU A 196 12.43 11.56 -11.44
N LYS A 197 11.39 12.23 -10.94
CA LYS A 197 10.09 12.33 -11.63
C LYS A 197 10.21 13.00 -13.00
N MET A 198 11.02 14.05 -13.12
CA MET A 198 11.25 14.75 -14.38
C MET A 198 12.04 13.89 -15.38
N GLU A 199 13.03 13.13 -14.91
CA GLU A 199 13.77 12.17 -15.74
C GLU A 199 12.89 11.02 -16.24
N ALA A 200 12.05 10.44 -15.37
CA ALA A 200 11.09 9.41 -15.76
C ALA A 200 10.10 9.92 -16.83
N LYS A 201 9.62 11.16 -16.72
CA LYS A 201 8.79 11.82 -17.75
C LYS A 201 9.54 12.00 -19.08
N ARG A 202 10.84 12.33 -19.05
CA ARG A 202 11.65 12.42 -20.28
C ARG A 202 11.84 11.07 -20.96
N PHE A 203 12.14 10.01 -20.21
CA PHE A 203 12.34 8.67 -20.78
C PHE A 203 11.06 8.10 -21.39
N THR A 204 9.92 8.31 -20.72
CA THR A 204 8.61 7.88 -21.24
C THR A 204 8.25 8.61 -22.53
N GLU A 205 8.51 9.92 -22.62
CA GLU A 205 8.27 10.68 -23.85
C GLU A 205 9.23 10.26 -24.99
N GLN A 206 10.50 9.99 -24.70
CA GLN A 206 11.44 9.46 -25.69
C GLN A 206 10.99 8.10 -26.24
N ALA A 207 10.49 7.21 -25.38
CA ALA A 207 9.95 5.92 -25.79
C ALA A 207 8.69 6.09 -26.66
N ARG A 208 7.82 7.05 -26.34
CA ARG A 208 6.63 7.38 -27.14
C ARG A 208 7.02 7.84 -28.55
N ILE A 209 7.96 8.80 -28.66
CA ILE A 209 8.45 9.32 -29.94
C ILE A 209 9.11 8.21 -30.78
N ALA A 210 9.92 7.36 -30.15
CA ALA A 210 10.57 6.25 -30.86
C ALA A 210 9.55 5.24 -31.42
N LYS A 211 8.46 4.99 -30.69
CA LYS A 211 7.37 4.12 -31.13
C LYS A 211 6.59 4.73 -32.31
N GLU A 212 6.25 6.01 -32.22
CA GLU A 212 5.56 6.75 -33.29
C GLU A 212 6.40 6.73 -34.59
N ASN A 213 7.70 7.00 -34.49
CA ASN A 213 8.62 6.92 -35.64
C ASN A 213 8.69 5.52 -36.26
N LEU A 214 8.63 4.46 -35.44
CA LEU A 214 8.63 3.08 -35.94
C LEU A 214 7.34 2.76 -36.71
N GLU A 215 6.19 3.21 -36.19
CA GLU A 215 4.89 3.03 -36.83
C GLU A 215 4.81 3.78 -38.17
N ASP A 216 5.30 5.02 -38.23
CA ASP A 216 5.40 5.81 -39.47
C ASP A 216 6.29 5.10 -40.51
N THR A 217 7.46 4.61 -40.09
CA THR A 217 8.40 3.91 -40.98
C THR A 217 7.80 2.61 -41.54
N LEU A 218 7.04 1.86 -40.73
CA LEU A 218 6.35 0.66 -41.16
C LEU A 218 5.22 0.96 -42.15
N SER A 219 4.50 2.06 -41.95
CA SER A 219 3.46 2.55 -42.86
C SER A 219 4.05 2.94 -44.22
N GLU A 220 5.16 3.69 -44.23
CA GLU A 220 5.87 4.04 -45.46
C GLU A 220 6.38 2.79 -46.22
N TYR A 221 6.95 1.83 -45.50
CA TYR A 221 7.42 0.57 -46.10
C TYR A 221 6.28 -0.20 -46.80
N THR A 222 5.13 -0.29 -46.14
CA THR A 222 3.96 -1.02 -46.69
C THR A 222 3.34 -0.31 -47.90
N ASP A 223 3.29 1.03 -47.94
CA ASP A 223 2.85 1.78 -49.12
C ASP A 223 3.80 1.57 -50.31
N VAL A 224 5.12 1.72 -50.09
CA VAL A 224 6.13 1.53 -51.14
C VAL A 224 6.05 0.11 -51.72
N GLN A 225 5.88 -0.90 -50.86
CA GLN A 225 5.76 -2.28 -51.29
C GLN A 225 4.49 -2.51 -52.12
N SER A 226 3.37 -1.91 -51.73
CA SER A 226 2.10 -1.97 -52.46
C SER A 226 2.21 -1.32 -53.85
N ARG A 227 2.87 -0.17 -53.94
CA ARG A 227 3.10 0.55 -55.21
C ARG A 227 4.01 -0.24 -56.15
N LEU A 228 5.08 -0.84 -55.64
CA LEU A 228 5.97 -1.70 -56.43
C LEU A 228 5.21 -2.90 -57.03
N ASN A 229 4.31 -3.51 -56.26
CA ASN A 229 3.50 -4.62 -56.74
C ASN A 229 2.52 -4.19 -57.85
N ARG A 230 1.92 -3.00 -57.78
CA ARG A 230 1.08 -2.46 -58.86
C ARG A 230 1.85 -2.22 -60.16
N ILE A 231 3.08 -1.68 -60.07
CA ILE A 231 3.94 -1.44 -61.24
C ILE A 231 4.33 -2.76 -61.91
N LYS A 232 4.66 -3.80 -61.11
CA LYS A 232 4.98 -5.13 -61.64
C LYS A 232 3.84 -5.70 -62.48
N VAL A 233 2.59 -5.58 -62.01
CA VAL A 233 1.41 -6.05 -62.74
C VAL A 233 1.24 -5.30 -64.08
N CYS A 234 1.38 -3.96 -64.08
CA CYS A 234 1.21 -3.14 -65.28
C CYS A 234 2.22 -3.48 -66.39
N LEU A 235 3.49 -3.71 -66.03
CA LEU A 235 4.55 -4.06 -66.99
C LEU A 235 4.30 -5.41 -67.67
N VAL A 236 3.77 -6.40 -66.93
CA VAL A 236 3.44 -7.73 -67.46
C VAL A 236 2.29 -7.66 -68.46
N THR A 237 1.21 -6.93 -68.14
CA THR A 237 0.05 -6.77 -69.05
C THR A 237 0.42 -6.07 -70.36
N ARG A 238 1.31 -5.08 -70.33
CA ARG A 238 1.68 -4.31 -71.53
C ARG A 238 2.63 -5.07 -72.46
N TRP A 239 3.45 -5.96 -71.93
CA TRP A 239 4.31 -6.84 -72.73
C TRP A 239 3.52 -7.88 -73.54
N LEU A 240 2.46 -8.43 -72.94
CA LEU A 240 1.54 -9.37 -73.63
C LEU A 240 0.86 -8.71 -74.83
N PHE A 241 0.42 -7.46 -74.69
CA PHE A 241 -0.26 -6.72 -75.77
C PHE A 241 0.65 -6.43 -76.99
N ILE A 242 1.93 -6.13 -76.76
CA ILE A 242 2.90 -5.86 -77.85
C ILE A 242 3.24 -7.14 -78.63
N MET A 243 3.26 -8.30 -77.96
CA MET A 243 3.49 -9.58 -78.62
C MET A 243 2.34 -9.99 -79.55
N GLU A 244 1.08 -9.72 -79.19
CA GLU A 244 -0.08 -10.03 -80.05
C GLU A 244 -0.13 -9.20 -81.33
N MET A 245 0.23 -7.91 -81.26
CA MET A 245 0.18 -7.01 -82.43
C MET A 245 1.28 -7.26 -83.46
N SER A 246 2.41 -7.84 -83.05
CA SER A 246 3.53 -8.13 -83.94
C SER A 246 3.29 -9.31 -84.89
N PHE A 247 2.25 -10.11 -84.65
CA PHE A 247 1.95 -11.34 -85.40
C PHE A 247 1.11 -11.09 -86.68
N ILE A 248 0.47 -9.91 -86.83
CA ILE A 248 -0.54 -9.67 -87.88
C ILE A 248 0.04 -9.07 -89.18
N THR A 249 1.28 -8.56 -89.19
CA THR A 249 1.83 -7.77 -90.31
C THR A 249 2.76 -8.51 -91.30
N LEU A 250 2.72 -9.84 -91.38
CA LEU A 250 3.65 -10.62 -92.23
C LEU A 250 2.97 -11.64 -93.17
N VAL A 251 1.89 -11.28 -93.89
CA VAL A 251 1.33 -12.11 -94.99
C VAL A 251 0.69 -11.25 -96.10
N GLY A 252 1.25 -11.32 -97.34
CA GLY A 252 0.64 -10.89 -98.63
C GLY A 252 1.53 -9.91 -99.42
N THR A 253 1.79 -10.00 -100.74
CA THR A 253 1.27 -10.79 -101.88
C THR A 253 2.20 -10.61 -103.11
N SER A 254 1.88 -11.31 -104.22
CA SER A 254 2.73 -11.77 -105.34
C SER A 254 2.32 -11.20 -106.74
N ASN A 255 3.29 -10.76 -107.56
CA ASN A 255 3.62 -11.14 -108.97
C ASN A 255 2.72 -10.86 -110.24
N CYS A 256 3.42 -10.82 -111.41
CA CYS A 256 3.00 -11.02 -112.86
C CYS A 256 2.50 -9.82 -113.73
N LYS A 257 2.54 -9.78 -115.09
CA LYS A 257 3.46 -10.12 -116.23
C LYS A 257 2.79 -9.75 -117.61
N SER A 258 3.55 -9.16 -118.54
CA SER A 258 3.61 -9.27 -120.04
C SER A 258 2.47 -8.98 -121.07
N ASN A 259 2.81 -8.16 -122.10
CA ASN A 259 2.90 -8.41 -123.58
C ASN A 259 1.71 -8.55 -124.59
N PHE A 260 1.81 -7.71 -125.67
CA PHE A 260 1.83 -8.00 -127.15
C PHE A 260 0.57 -7.95 -128.09
N VAL A 261 0.59 -6.97 -129.04
CA VAL A 261 0.36 -6.91 -130.53
C VAL A 261 -0.85 -7.57 -131.25
N SER A 262 -1.49 -6.82 -132.17
CA SER A 262 -1.61 -7.07 -133.64
C SER A 262 -2.89 -6.48 -134.29
N TYR A 263 -2.78 -5.89 -135.49
CA TYR A 263 -3.84 -5.20 -136.27
C TYR A 263 -4.08 -5.83 -137.65
N ARG A 264 -5.34 -5.77 -138.14
CA ARG A 264 -5.70 -5.69 -139.57
C ARG A 264 -7.14 -5.14 -139.75
N GLU A 265 -7.24 -3.82 -139.98
CA GLU A 265 -8.41 -3.06 -140.50
C GLU A 265 -8.50 -3.22 -142.03
N ILE A 266 -9.66 -3.18 -142.71
CA ILE A 266 -10.25 -1.94 -143.25
C ILE A 266 -11.72 -2.12 -143.73
N GLU A 267 -12.25 -3.32 -143.98
CA GLU A 267 -13.70 -3.55 -144.23
C GLU A 267 -14.56 -3.33 -142.98
N LYS A 268 -13.87 -3.32 -141.85
CA LYS A 268 -14.36 -3.02 -140.52
C LYS A 268 -14.79 -1.55 -140.45
N ASN A 269 -14.30 -0.61 -141.29
CA ASN A 269 -14.39 0.86 -141.13
C ASN A 269 -15.81 1.49 -141.05
N LYS A 270 -16.88 0.85 -141.52
CA LYS A 270 -18.26 1.37 -141.39
C LYS A 270 -19.02 0.80 -140.19
N GLU A 271 -18.84 -0.48 -139.87
CA GLU A 271 -19.23 -1.08 -138.58
C GLU A 271 -18.42 -0.41 -137.46
N ILE A 272 -17.11 -0.23 -137.68
CA ILE A 272 -16.17 0.61 -136.92
C ILE A 272 -16.69 2.01 -136.73
N SER A 273 -17.50 2.65 -137.57
CA SER A 273 -17.93 4.02 -137.23
C SER A 273 -18.98 4.01 -136.10
N LYS A 274 -19.94 3.06 -136.13
CA LYS A 274 -20.93 2.87 -135.06
C LYS A 274 -20.33 2.18 -133.84
N GLU A 275 -19.49 1.18 -134.07
CA GLU A 275 -18.66 0.53 -133.08
C GLU A 275 -17.64 1.50 -132.51
N ASN A 276 -17.07 2.44 -133.27
CA ASN A 276 -16.19 3.49 -132.72
C ASN A 276 -16.97 4.49 -131.90
N LYS A 277 -18.21 4.84 -132.28
CA LYS A 277 -19.04 5.70 -131.42
C LYS A 277 -19.38 5.00 -130.11
N LYS A 278 -19.83 3.74 -130.18
CA LYS A 278 -20.10 2.90 -129.01
C LYS A 278 -18.83 2.67 -128.18
N ASN A 279 -17.70 2.38 -128.83
CA ASN A 279 -16.37 2.23 -128.23
C ASN A 279 -15.84 3.56 -127.69
N LEU A 280 -16.24 4.71 -128.23
CA LEU A 280 -15.84 6.01 -127.72
C LEU A 280 -16.66 6.37 -126.48
N GLU A 281 -17.96 6.08 -126.47
CA GLU A 281 -18.82 6.20 -125.29
C GLU A 281 -18.45 5.17 -124.20
N GLU A 282 -18.06 3.96 -124.59
CA GLU A 282 -17.52 2.92 -123.70
C GLU A 282 -16.15 3.34 -123.17
N ARG A 283 -15.21 3.76 -124.02
CA ARG A 283 -13.92 4.32 -123.56
C ARG A 283 -14.07 5.57 -122.71
N THR A 284 -15.10 6.39 -122.92
CA THR A 284 -15.36 7.57 -122.09
C THR A 284 -15.88 7.16 -120.72
N ARG A 285 -16.75 6.14 -120.65
CA ARG A 285 -17.16 5.52 -119.39
C ARG A 285 -16.00 4.84 -118.70
N ASP A 286 -15.22 4.03 -119.41
CA ASP A 286 -14.01 3.40 -118.89
C ASP A 286 -13.04 4.47 -118.37
N LEU A 287 -12.85 5.58 -119.08
CA LEU A 287 -12.00 6.68 -118.63
C LEU A 287 -12.55 7.33 -117.35
N ALA A 288 -13.86 7.51 -117.24
CA ALA A 288 -14.50 8.03 -116.03
C ALA A 288 -14.38 7.04 -114.86
N ASP A 289 -14.64 5.75 -115.10
CA ASP A 289 -14.45 4.67 -114.13
C ASP A 289 -12.98 4.57 -113.68
N TRP A 290 -12.03 4.75 -114.61
CA TRP A 290 -10.60 4.83 -114.31
C TRP A 290 -10.25 6.06 -113.47
N GLN A 291 -10.86 7.22 -113.74
CA GLN A 291 -10.66 8.43 -112.95
C GLN A 291 -11.24 8.28 -111.53
N ASP A 292 -12.42 7.68 -111.40
CA ASP A 292 -13.04 7.38 -110.11
C ASP A 292 -12.20 6.38 -109.31
N LEU A 293 -11.73 5.31 -109.95
CA LEU A 293 -10.82 4.35 -109.34
C LEU A 293 -9.49 5.01 -108.94
N GLU A 294 -8.94 5.89 -109.77
CA GLU A 294 -7.72 6.62 -109.44
C GLU A 294 -7.93 7.56 -108.25
N MET A 295 -9.09 8.23 -108.17
CA MET A 295 -9.47 9.05 -107.03
C MET A 295 -9.66 8.21 -105.76
N GLU A 296 -10.32 7.05 -105.85
CA GLU A 296 -10.46 6.11 -104.74
C GLU A 296 -9.09 5.64 -104.24
N VAL A 297 -8.20 5.23 -105.14
CA VAL A 297 -6.81 4.84 -104.80
C VAL A 297 -6.05 6.00 -104.14
N ARG A 298 -6.20 7.24 -104.61
CA ARG A 298 -5.58 8.41 -103.96
C ARG A 298 -6.15 8.66 -102.56
N THR A 299 -7.45 8.52 -102.37
CA THR A 299 -8.07 8.69 -101.03
C THR A 299 -7.65 7.59 -100.07
N GLU A 300 -7.60 6.33 -100.50
CA GLU A 300 -7.13 5.22 -99.69
C GLU A 300 -5.64 5.35 -99.37
N LYS A 301 -4.81 5.78 -100.34
CA LYS A 301 -3.40 6.11 -100.09
C LYS A 301 -3.24 7.21 -99.04
N ALA A 302 -4.07 8.26 -99.08
CA ALA A 302 -4.05 9.33 -98.09
C ALA A 302 -4.47 8.84 -96.69
N LYS A 303 -5.52 8.00 -96.60
CA LYS A 303 -5.94 7.37 -95.33
C LYS A 303 -4.84 6.48 -94.75
N LEU A 304 -4.18 5.68 -95.58
CA LEU A 304 -3.07 4.83 -95.15
C LEU A 304 -1.87 5.64 -94.67
N ALA A 305 -1.52 6.74 -95.35
CA ALA A 305 -0.47 7.65 -94.89
C ALA A 305 -0.81 8.28 -93.53
N GLN A 306 -2.04 8.74 -93.34
CA GLN A 306 -2.49 9.29 -92.07
C GLN A 306 -2.44 8.25 -90.94
N ARG A 307 -2.85 7.00 -91.20
CA ARG A 307 -2.74 5.91 -90.22
C ARG A 307 -1.28 5.61 -89.86
N LEU A 308 -0.38 5.66 -90.84
CA LEU A 308 1.05 5.47 -90.61
C LEU A 308 1.62 6.57 -89.71
N ASP A 309 1.24 7.83 -89.93
CA ASP A 309 1.68 8.95 -89.09
C ASP A 309 1.19 8.82 -87.64
N ILE A 310 -0.08 8.45 -87.44
CA ILE A 310 -0.63 8.17 -86.11
C ILE A 310 0.16 7.06 -85.43
N PHE A 311 0.40 5.95 -86.13
CA PHE A 311 1.17 4.82 -85.60
C PHE A 311 2.61 5.20 -85.23
N VAL A 312 3.26 6.04 -86.04
CA VAL A 312 4.62 6.53 -85.74
C VAL A 312 4.61 7.44 -84.51
N SER A 313 3.57 8.27 -84.35
CA SER A 313 3.39 9.11 -83.17
C SER A 313 3.17 8.28 -81.90
N GLU A 314 2.24 7.33 -81.93
CA GLU A 314 1.95 6.42 -80.81
C GLU A 314 3.17 5.58 -80.42
N LYS A 315 3.96 5.13 -81.41
CA LYS A 315 5.22 4.43 -81.16
C LYS A 315 6.22 5.30 -80.42
N LYS A 316 6.34 6.58 -80.81
CA LYS A 316 7.25 7.55 -80.16
C LYS A 316 6.80 7.85 -78.73
N GLU A 317 5.52 8.08 -78.50
CA GLU A 317 4.94 8.27 -77.17
C GLU A 317 5.13 7.03 -76.29
N GLY A 318 4.86 5.84 -76.84
CA GLY A 318 5.09 4.57 -76.16
C GLY A 318 6.55 4.36 -75.76
N GLN A 319 7.50 4.79 -76.60
CA GLN A 319 8.92 4.72 -76.31
C GLN A 319 9.34 5.73 -75.23
N GLN A 320 8.79 6.94 -75.24
CA GLN A 320 9.01 7.93 -74.17
C GLN A 320 8.47 7.43 -72.82
N GLU A 321 7.25 6.88 -72.81
CA GLU A 321 6.65 6.30 -71.61
C GLU A 321 7.47 5.12 -71.08
N GLN A 322 8.00 4.26 -71.96
CA GLN A 322 8.93 3.19 -71.55
C GLN A 322 10.20 3.74 -70.90
N THR A 323 10.80 4.80 -71.44
CA THR A 323 12.00 5.41 -70.84
C THR A 323 11.69 6.02 -69.47
N LYS A 324 10.53 6.66 -69.30
CA LYS A 324 10.07 7.20 -68.03
C LYS A 324 9.84 6.09 -67.00
N LEU A 325 9.10 5.05 -67.35
CA LEU A 325 8.85 3.89 -66.48
C LEU A 325 10.16 3.18 -66.09
N ARG A 326 11.12 3.10 -67.01
CA ARG A 326 12.45 2.54 -66.72
C ARG A 326 13.19 3.40 -65.69
N TRP A 327 13.17 4.72 -65.85
CA TRP A 327 13.79 5.64 -64.90
C TRP A 327 13.13 5.60 -63.52
N GLU A 328 11.79 5.55 -63.47
CA GLU A 328 11.05 5.39 -62.22
C GLU A 328 11.38 4.07 -61.53
N LYS A 329 11.42 2.95 -62.28
CA LYS A 329 11.85 1.64 -61.76
C LYS A 329 13.25 1.70 -61.15
N ASP A 330 14.21 2.31 -61.85
CA ASP A 330 15.59 2.42 -61.37
C ASP A 330 15.68 3.30 -60.12
N ASN A 331 14.88 4.36 -60.04
CA ASN A 331 14.79 5.22 -58.86
C ASN A 331 14.17 4.48 -57.64
N TYR A 332 13.08 3.73 -57.86
CA TYR A 332 12.49 2.89 -56.80
C TYR A 332 13.42 1.77 -56.36
N LEU A 333 14.17 1.15 -57.29
CA LEU A 333 15.20 0.17 -56.93
C LEU A 333 16.31 0.78 -56.08
N LYS A 334 16.71 2.03 -56.38
CA LYS A 334 17.69 2.75 -55.55
C LYS A 334 17.14 3.05 -54.16
N LYS A 335 15.90 3.51 -54.05
CA LYS A 335 15.23 3.74 -52.76
C LYS A 335 15.10 2.44 -51.96
N LEU A 336 14.67 1.35 -52.60
CA LEU A 336 14.55 0.04 -51.96
C LEU A 336 15.91 -0.44 -51.43
N LYS A 337 16.99 -0.31 -52.22
CA LYS A 337 18.34 -0.65 -51.76
C LYS A 337 18.77 0.22 -50.57
N ASN A 338 18.48 1.52 -50.58
CA ASN A 338 18.80 2.39 -49.45
C ASN A 338 18.02 1.99 -48.18
N SER A 339 16.72 1.72 -48.29
CA SER A 339 15.90 1.24 -47.17
C SER A 339 16.33 -0.14 -46.68
N GLN A 340 16.77 -1.02 -47.59
CA GLN A 340 17.33 -2.33 -47.22
C GLN A 340 18.62 -2.18 -46.40
N VAL A 341 19.53 -1.29 -46.81
CA VAL A 341 20.76 -1.00 -46.05
C VAL A 341 20.44 -0.39 -44.69
N GLN A 342 19.44 0.49 -44.60
CA GLN A 342 18.98 1.05 -43.33
C GLN A 342 18.39 -0.02 -42.41
N LEU A 343 17.60 -0.95 -42.96
CA LEU A 343 17.06 -2.09 -42.23
C LEU A 343 18.18 -3.01 -41.72
N GLU A 344 19.17 -3.34 -42.55
CA GLU A 344 20.34 -4.13 -42.14
C GLU A 344 21.11 -3.44 -41.01
N ALA A 345 21.34 -2.12 -41.11
CA ALA A 345 21.98 -1.35 -40.04
C ALA A 345 21.16 -1.34 -38.74
N ALA A 346 19.83 -1.22 -38.81
CA ALA A 346 18.95 -1.30 -37.65
C ALA A 346 18.96 -2.71 -37.02
N VAL A 347 18.93 -3.75 -37.84
CA VAL A 347 19.04 -5.15 -37.38
C VAL A 347 20.37 -5.39 -36.67
N ASP A 348 21.47 -4.89 -37.21
CA ASP A 348 22.78 -5.02 -36.57
C ASP A 348 22.90 -4.17 -35.29
N SER A 349 22.27 -2.99 -35.25
CA SER A 349 22.14 -2.19 -34.02
C SER A 349 21.38 -2.96 -32.92
N VAL A 350 20.25 -3.58 -33.26
CA VAL A 350 19.48 -4.42 -32.33
C VAL A 350 20.30 -5.63 -31.88
N LYS A 351 21.00 -6.33 -32.78
CA LYS A 351 21.90 -7.44 -32.42
C LYS A 351 22.99 -6.98 -31.44
N ASN A 352 23.59 -5.82 -31.68
CA ASN A 352 24.61 -5.26 -30.79
C ASN A 352 24.04 -4.89 -29.42
N ALA A 353 22.84 -4.30 -29.37
CA ALA A 353 22.13 -4.00 -28.13
C ALA A 353 21.80 -5.29 -27.35
N THR A 354 21.28 -6.32 -28.04
CA THR A 354 20.99 -7.63 -27.44
C THR A 354 22.24 -8.32 -26.95
N ALA A 355 23.34 -8.28 -27.70
CA ALA A 355 24.63 -8.82 -27.26
C ALA A 355 25.19 -8.05 -26.05
N GLY A 356 25.01 -6.73 -26.01
CA GLY A 356 25.33 -5.89 -24.86
C GLY A 356 24.51 -6.27 -23.62
N PHE A 357 23.20 -6.47 -23.80
CA PHE A 357 22.29 -6.93 -22.76
C PHE A 357 22.65 -8.32 -22.26
N GLU A 358 22.87 -9.30 -23.14
CA GLU A 358 23.29 -10.65 -22.76
C GLU A 358 24.68 -10.65 -22.10
N LYS A 359 25.59 -9.77 -22.51
CA LYS A 359 26.88 -9.59 -21.82
C LYS A 359 26.70 -8.96 -20.44
N ALA A 360 25.80 -8.00 -20.27
CA ALA A 360 25.48 -7.41 -18.97
C ALA A 360 24.78 -8.42 -18.05
N ARG A 361 23.84 -9.21 -18.60
CA ARG A 361 23.16 -10.31 -17.94
C ARG A 361 24.11 -11.43 -17.56
N ALA A 362 25.04 -11.82 -18.44
CA ALA A 362 26.10 -12.76 -18.14
C ALA A 362 27.06 -12.19 -17.11
N ARG A 363 27.42 -10.90 -17.17
CA ARG A 363 28.17 -10.24 -16.10
C ARG A 363 27.42 -10.16 -14.78
N PHE A 364 26.09 -10.16 -14.78
CA PHE A 364 25.28 -10.23 -13.57
C PHE A 364 25.15 -11.66 -13.05
N ALA A 365 25.05 -12.65 -13.94
CA ALA A 365 25.01 -14.07 -13.61
C ALA A 365 26.38 -14.63 -13.17
N VAL A 366 27.46 -14.09 -13.75
CA VAL A 366 28.87 -14.39 -13.48
C VAL A 366 29.51 -13.31 -12.61
N ALA A 367 28.77 -12.25 -12.22
CA ALA A 367 29.18 -11.37 -11.12
C ALA A 367 29.40 -12.32 -9.96
N PRO A 368 30.65 -12.50 -9.52
CA PRO A 368 30.90 -13.55 -8.57
C PRO A 368 30.10 -13.17 -7.33
N LYS A 369 29.17 -14.05 -6.95
CA LYS A 369 28.62 -14.11 -5.59
C LYS A 369 29.73 -14.27 -4.52
N TYR A 370 31.00 -14.31 -4.94
CA TYR A 370 32.23 -14.42 -4.17
C TYR A 370 33.40 -13.71 -4.90
N ASP A 371 33.38 -12.39 -5.08
CA ASP A 371 34.67 -11.68 -5.11
C ASP A 371 35.28 -11.84 -3.71
N LYS A 372 36.54 -12.26 -3.58
CA LYS A 372 37.19 -12.37 -2.26
C LYS A 372 37.09 -11.05 -1.50
N ASN A 373 37.14 -9.92 -2.20
CA ASN A 373 36.95 -8.60 -1.59
C ASN A 373 35.51 -8.38 -1.10
N LEU A 374 34.50 -8.83 -1.86
CA LEU A 374 33.11 -8.78 -1.43
C LEU A 374 32.80 -9.78 -0.31
N LEU A 375 33.48 -10.93 -0.27
CA LEU A 375 33.37 -11.89 0.83
C LEU A 375 33.98 -11.32 2.12
N ILE A 376 35.17 -10.72 2.04
CA ILE A 376 35.78 -10.00 3.17
C ILE A 376 34.89 -8.84 3.61
N LEU A 377 34.30 -8.10 2.68
CA LEU A 377 33.37 -7.02 3.01
C LEU A 377 32.08 -7.57 3.65
N LYS A 378 31.55 -8.69 3.15
CA LYS A 378 30.39 -9.38 3.73
C LYS A 378 30.69 -9.93 5.11
N GLU A 379 31.87 -10.49 5.35
CA GLU A 379 32.31 -10.96 6.67
C GLU A 379 32.50 -9.80 7.64
N LYS A 380 33.10 -8.68 7.19
CA LYS A 380 33.21 -7.46 8.00
C LYS A 380 31.84 -6.85 8.33
N LEU A 381 30.95 -6.78 7.35
CA LEU A 381 29.57 -6.33 7.57
C LEU A 381 28.80 -7.31 8.45
N GLY A 382 29.03 -8.61 8.33
CA GLY A 382 28.47 -9.63 9.20
C GLY A 382 28.96 -9.50 10.64
N GLY A 383 30.24 -9.19 10.85
CA GLY A 383 30.82 -8.86 12.15
C GLY A 383 30.18 -7.60 12.74
N LEU A 384 30.13 -6.50 11.97
CA LEU A 384 29.47 -5.26 12.38
C LEU A 384 27.99 -5.47 12.72
N ILE A 385 27.27 -6.28 11.93
CA ILE A 385 25.87 -6.62 12.21
C ILE A 385 25.76 -7.44 13.50
N ALA A 386 26.68 -8.37 13.76
CA ALA A 386 26.69 -9.14 15.00
C ALA A 386 27.02 -8.26 16.22
N ASP A 387 27.99 -7.35 16.08
CA ASP A 387 28.35 -6.38 17.12
C ASP A 387 27.17 -5.46 17.43
N LEU A 388 26.51 -4.92 16.40
CA LEU A 388 25.30 -4.10 16.57
C LEU A 388 24.14 -4.88 17.20
N HIS A 389 23.95 -6.15 16.86
CA HIS A 389 22.93 -6.97 17.54
C HIS A 389 23.28 -7.21 19.02
N ASN A 390 24.56 -7.38 19.35
CA ASN A 390 24.99 -7.50 20.75
C ASN A 390 24.80 -6.17 21.50
N GLU A 391 25.17 -5.03 20.91
CA GLU A 391 24.93 -3.71 21.48
C GLU A 391 23.44 -3.44 21.70
N ILE A 392 22.58 -3.81 20.75
CA ILE A 392 21.12 -3.71 20.90
C ILE A 392 20.64 -4.62 22.05
N ALA A 393 21.14 -5.85 22.15
CA ALA A 393 20.75 -6.76 23.22
C ALA A 393 21.23 -6.28 24.61
N GLU A 394 22.41 -5.67 24.69
CA GLU A 394 22.93 -5.02 25.91
C GLU A 394 22.08 -3.80 26.29
N GLU A 395 21.69 -2.97 25.31
CA GLU A 395 20.81 -1.82 25.55
C GLU A 395 19.40 -2.27 25.96
N GLU A 396 18.84 -3.31 25.35
CA GLU A 396 17.57 -3.92 25.77
C GLU A 396 17.65 -4.40 27.23
N HIS A 397 18.74 -5.05 27.62
CA HIS A 397 18.97 -5.44 29.01
C HIS A 397 19.07 -4.23 29.95
N HIS A 398 19.77 -3.17 29.57
CA HIS A 398 19.84 -1.94 30.36
C HIS A 398 18.48 -1.24 30.49
N ILE A 399 17.67 -1.23 29.43
CA ILE A 399 16.30 -0.71 29.46
C ILE A 399 15.45 -1.53 30.44
N GLU A 400 15.56 -2.86 30.43
CA GLU A 400 14.86 -3.72 31.39
C GLU A 400 15.27 -3.44 32.84
N GLU A 401 16.57 -3.28 33.11
CA GLU A 401 17.10 -2.92 34.43
C GLU A 401 16.63 -1.54 34.90
N GLU A 402 16.65 -0.54 34.02
CA GLU A 402 16.13 0.80 34.31
C GLU A 402 14.62 0.76 34.55
N GLN A 403 13.86 -0.01 33.77
CA GLN A 403 12.43 -0.18 33.95
C GLN A 403 12.10 -0.79 35.32
N ILE A 404 12.90 -1.76 35.80
CA ILE A 404 12.77 -2.30 37.15
C ILE A 404 13.05 -1.21 38.20
N ARG A 405 14.15 -0.45 38.07
CA ARG A 405 14.50 0.65 38.99
C ARG A 405 13.43 1.74 39.04
N ILE A 406 12.89 2.15 37.90
CA ILE A 406 11.79 3.11 37.82
C ILE A 406 10.54 2.57 38.53
N ASN A 407 10.18 1.31 38.31
CA ASN A 407 9.03 0.69 38.98
C ASN A 407 9.19 0.61 40.50
N GLU A 408 10.39 0.33 41.00
CA GLU A 408 10.71 0.37 42.43
C GLU A 408 10.57 1.79 43.00
N LEU A 409 11.09 2.79 42.29
CA LEU A 409 10.99 4.20 42.69
C LEU A 409 9.52 4.68 42.69
N VAL A 410 8.74 4.31 41.67
CA VAL A 410 7.29 4.61 41.58
C VAL A 410 6.54 3.94 42.74
N SER A 411 6.88 2.70 43.08
CA SER A 411 6.26 1.99 44.19
C SER A 411 6.58 2.65 45.54
N SER A 412 7.84 3.07 45.74
CA SER A 412 8.30 3.79 46.92
C SER A 412 7.62 5.16 47.06
N THR A 413 7.55 5.94 45.98
CA THR A 413 6.88 7.26 45.97
C THR A 413 5.37 7.13 46.19
N LYS A 414 4.72 6.13 45.61
CA LYS A 414 3.31 5.80 45.92
C LYS A 414 3.12 5.45 47.40
N GLY A 415 4.06 4.74 48.01
CA GLY A 415 4.07 4.48 49.45
C GLY A 415 4.16 5.76 50.27
N ARG A 416 5.10 6.66 49.92
CA ARG A 416 5.26 7.97 50.58
C ARG A 416 4.01 8.85 50.43
N LEU A 417 3.37 8.85 49.26
CA LEU A 417 2.12 9.58 49.03
C LEU A 417 0.98 9.11 49.94
N LYS A 418 0.81 7.79 50.12
CA LYS A 418 -0.19 7.26 51.06
C LYS A 418 0.03 7.73 52.50
N VAL A 419 1.29 7.79 52.94
CA VAL A 419 1.64 8.30 54.28
C VAL A 419 1.28 9.79 54.39
N LEU A 420 1.57 10.58 53.35
CA LEU A 420 1.22 12.00 53.30
C LEU A 420 -0.30 12.23 53.30
N GLU A 421 -1.06 11.42 52.56
CA GLU A 421 -2.53 11.46 52.57
C GLU A 421 -3.10 11.14 53.96
N SER A 422 -2.56 10.12 54.64
CA SER A 422 -2.95 9.77 56.02
C SER A 422 -2.65 10.91 57.00
N SER A 423 -1.45 11.49 56.92
CA SER A 423 -1.06 12.62 57.77
C SER A 423 -1.91 13.88 57.51
N LYS A 424 -2.28 14.12 56.24
CA LYS A 424 -3.20 15.21 55.89
C LYS A 424 -4.60 14.99 56.47
N ALA A 425 -5.09 13.75 56.50
CA ALA A 425 -6.37 13.42 57.11
C ALA A 425 -6.34 13.66 58.63
N GLU A 426 -5.30 13.17 59.33
CA GLU A 426 -5.12 13.43 60.77
C GLU A 426 -5.03 14.93 61.08
N ASN A 427 -4.27 15.70 60.29
CA ASN A 427 -4.17 17.15 60.47
C ASN A 427 -5.52 17.86 60.29
N LEU A 428 -6.38 17.37 59.38
CA LEU A 428 -7.73 17.91 59.19
C LEU A 428 -8.61 17.62 60.41
N GLU A 429 -8.55 16.41 60.97
CA GLU A 429 -9.27 16.03 62.18
C GLU A 429 -8.80 16.85 63.39
N LEU A 430 -7.49 17.07 63.54
CA LEU A 430 -6.92 17.93 64.58
C LEU A 430 -7.38 19.39 64.44
N LEU A 431 -7.43 19.90 63.21
CA LEU A 431 -7.93 21.25 62.95
C LEU A 431 -9.41 21.39 63.29
N GLN A 432 -10.22 20.40 62.95
CA GLN A 432 -11.64 20.35 63.31
C GLN A 432 -11.81 20.32 64.83
N LEU A 433 -11.06 19.47 65.54
CA LEU A 433 -11.10 19.40 67.00
C LEU A 433 -10.69 20.73 67.65
N ALA A 434 -9.61 21.36 67.17
CA ALA A 434 -9.16 22.66 67.65
C ALA A 434 -10.21 23.76 67.42
N THR A 435 -10.93 23.70 66.29
CA THR A 435 -12.04 24.62 65.99
C THR A 435 -13.19 24.41 66.97
N THR A 436 -13.64 23.17 67.17
CA THR A 436 -14.71 22.84 68.14
C THR A 436 -14.35 23.28 69.56
N ILE A 437 -13.13 23.03 70.01
CA ILE A 437 -12.66 23.46 71.34
C ILE A 437 -12.66 24.99 71.44
N SER A 438 -12.26 25.69 70.38
CA SER A 438 -12.26 27.16 70.35
C SER A 438 -13.68 27.73 70.41
N GLU A 439 -14.64 27.10 69.73
CA GLU A 439 -16.06 27.46 69.79
C GLU A 439 -16.66 27.19 71.18
N ASP A 440 -16.39 26.03 71.78
CA ASP A 440 -16.82 25.68 73.13
C ASP A 440 -16.23 26.63 74.18
N LEU A 441 -14.96 27.00 74.03
CA LEU A 441 -14.30 27.99 74.89
C LEU A 441 -14.95 29.37 74.73
N ALA A 442 -15.22 29.82 73.49
CA ALA A 442 -15.89 31.08 73.24
C ALA A 442 -17.29 31.11 73.88
N LYS A 443 -18.03 30.00 73.79
CA LYS A 443 -19.33 29.83 74.43
C LYS A 443 -19.22 29.88 75.96
N ALA A 444 -18.28 29.15 76.55
CA ALA A 444 -18.03 29.16 77.99
C ALA A 444 -17.64 30.56 78.50
N VAL A 445 -16.82 31.30 77.76
CA VAL A 445 -16.47 32.70 78.07
C VAL A 445 -17.70 33.60 78.03
N CYS A 446 -18.58 33.44 77.03
CA CYS A 446 -19.84 34.21 76.95
C CYS A 446 -20.78 33.89 78.12
N GLU A 447 -20.93 32.61 78.48
CA GLU A 447 -21.74 32.17 79.62
C GLU A 447 -21.18 32.68 80.96
N PHE A 448 -19.85 32.57 81.16
CA PHE A 448 -19.17 33.11 82.32
C PHE A 448 -19.37 34.62 82.44
N THR A 449 -19.17 35.36 81.34
CA THR A 449 -19.34 36.82 81.30
C THR A 449 -20.78 37.20 81.64
N SER A 450 -21.76 36.49 81.09
CA SER A 450 -23.19 36.70 81.39
C SER A 450 -23.52 36.41 82.87
N ALA A 451 -22.99 35.32 83.42
CA ALA A 451 -23.15 34.97 84.83
C ALA A 451 -22.48 36.01 85.75
N PHE A 452 -21.30 36.50 85.37
CA PHE A 452 -20.56 37.53 86.10
C PHE A 452 -21.34 38.85 86.15
N TYR A 453 -21.90 39.32 85.04
CA TYR A 453 -22.75 40.51 85.01
C TYR A 453 -24.02 40.33 85.85
N LYS A 454 -24.67 39.16 85.77
CA LYS A 454 -25.85 38.84 86.59
C LYS A 454 -25.51 38.84 88.08
N HIS A 455 -24.38 38.25 88.46
CA HIS A 455 -23.90 38.26 89.84
C HIS A 455 -23.58 39.68 90.32
N SER A 456 -22.85 40.48 89.52
CA SER A 456 -22.55 41.88 89.86
C SER A 456 -23.82 42.68 90.11
N ARG A 457 -24.82 42.58 89.22
CA ARG A 457 -26.11 43.24 89.40
C ARG A 457 -26.85 42.78 90.66
N LEU A 458 -26.88 41.48 90.94
CA LEU A 458 -27.50 40.95 92.17
C LEU A 458 -26.76 41.40 93.44
N SER A 459 -25.43 41.52 93.37
CA SER A 459 -24.60 42.04 94.46
C SER A 459 -24.90 43.51 94.74
N GLU A 460 -25.00 44.34 93.69
CA GLU A 460 -25.41 45.74 93.80
C GLU A 460 -26.82 45.86 94.40
N ASP A 461 -27.80 45.10 93.89
CA ASP A 461 -29.16 45.07 94.43
C ASP A 461 -29.18 44.63 95.91
N PHE A 462 -28.36 43.65 96.28
CA PHE A 462 -28.22 43.20 97.67
C PHE A 462 -27.66 44.30 98.57
N GLN A 463 -26.62 45.02 98.13
CA GLN A 463 -26.05 46.14 98.90
C GLN A 463 -27.09 47.24 99.11
N VAL A 464 -27.87 47.59 98.08
CA VAL A 464 -28.96 48.56 98.19
C VAL A 464 -30.01 48.10 99.21
N LYS A 465 -30.46 46.84 99.13
CA LYS A 465 -31.42 46.28 100.09
C LYS A 465 -30.87 46.21 101.51
N LYS A 466 -29.61 45.86 101.67
CA LYS A 466 -28.93 45.85 102.98
C LYS A 466 -28.93 47.24 103.62
N GLN A 467 -28.58 48.28 102.86
CA GLN A 467 -28.63 49.67 103.35
C GLN A 467 -30.04 50.11 103.74
N ILE A 468 -31.07 49.67 103.00
CA ILE A 468 -32.47 49.93 103.35
C ILE A 468 -32.84 49.26 104.68
N ILE A 469 -32.45 47.98 104.87
CA ILE A 469 -32.71 47.25 106.12
C ILE A 469 -31.97 47.91 107.30
N GLU A 470 -30.71 48.28 107.13
CA GLU A 470 -29.93 48.97 108.16
C GLU A 470 -30.59 50.29 108.57
N ARG A 471 -31.10 51.08 107.61
CA ARG A 471 -31.87 52.30 107.87
C ARG A 471 -33.17 52.01 108.63
N GLN A 472 -33.91 50.97 108.23
CA GLN A 472 -35.15 50.58 108.91
C GLN A 472 -34.90 50.10 110.35
N LEU A 473 -33.80 49.38 110.59
CA LEU A 473 -33.40 48.97 111.94
C LEU A 473 -33.01 50.18 112.80
N GLU A 474 -32.32 51.16 112.23
CA GLU A 474 -31.99 52.42 112.91
C GLU A 474 -33.26 53.22 113.26
N GLU A 475 -34.22 53.32 112.33
CA GLU A 475 -35.53 53.92 112.58
C GLU A 475 -36.31 53.19 113.69
N LEU A 476 -36.32 51.85 113.68
CA LEU A 476 -36.93 51.05 114.74
C LEU A 476 -36.24 51.27 116.10
N GLY A 477 -34.91 51.29 116.15
CA GLY A 477 -34.17 51.60 117.37
C GLY A 477 -34.48 53.00 117.92
N ASN A 478 -34.64 53.99 117.03
CA ASN A 478 -35.06 55.34 117.41
C ASN A 478 -36.49 55.37 117.95
N LEU A 479 -37.42 54.59 117.35
CA LEU A 479 -38.78 54.44 117.84
C LEU A 479 -38.85 53.72 119.18
N GLU A 480 -38.06 52.67 119.39
CA GLU A 480 -37.95 51.97 120.68
C GLU A 480 -37.38 52.90 121.76
N ALA A 481 -36.36 53.69 121.45
CA ALA A 481 -35.82 54.70 122.37
C ALA A 481 -36.87 55.78 122.70
N SER A 482 -37.64 56.23 121.71
CA SER A 482 -38.74 57.17 121.90
C SER A 482 -39.88 56.57 122.72
N HIS A 483 -40.22 55.30 122.51
CA HIS A 483 -41.23 54.58 123.30
C HIS A 483 -40.76 54.35 124.74
N PHE A 484 -39.47 54.05 124.94
CA PHE A 484 -38.86 53.96 126.26
C PHE A 484 -38.91 55.31 126.99
N HIS A 485 -38.60 56.41 126.30
CA HIS A 485 -38.76 57.77 126.85
C HIS A 485 -40.23 58.09 127.16
N ALA A 486 -41.17 57.73 126.28
CA ALA A 486 -42.60 57.91 126.53
C ALA A 486 -43.08 57.10 127.75
N ASN A 487 -42.62 55.85 127.90
CA ASN A 487 -42.92 55.02 129.07
C ASN A 487 -42.31 55.56 130.36
N ILE A 488 -41.10 56.12 130.33
CA ILE A 488 -40.52 56.82 131.48
C ILE A 488 -41.38 58.04 131.85
N ILE A 489 -41.83 58.82 130.85
CA ILE A 489 -42.73 59.96 131.09
C ILE A 489 -44.04 59.47 131.71
N ILE A 490 -44.63 58.37 131.25
CA ILE A 490 -45.85 57.79 131.83
C ILE A 490 -45.61 57.30 133.27
N ILE A 491 -44.46 56.66 133.57
CA ILE A 491 -44.12 56.23 134.94
C ILE A 491 -43.93 57.44 135.86
N ILE A 492 -43.26 58.51 135.40
CA ILE A 492 -43.13 59.75 136.16
C ILE A 492 -44.49 60.42 136.36
N SER A 493 -45.34 60.45 135.32
CA SER A 493 -46.69 61.03 135.38
C SER A 493 -47.61 60.28 136.34
N ASN A 494 -47.50 58.94 136.38
CA ASN A 494 -48.24 58.09 137.31
C ASN A 494 -47.67 58.12 138.73
N GLY A 495 -46.36 58.39 138.89
CA GLY A 495 -45.72 58.60 140.19
C GLY A 495 -46.14 59.91 140.86
N TRP A 496 -46.27 61.00 140.08
CA TRP A 496 -46.76 62.30 140.60
C TRP A 496 -48.22 62.27 141.04
N LEU A 497 -49.04 61.37 140.49
CA LEU A 497 -50.42 61.16 140.93
C LEU A 497 -50.53 60.37 142.24
N TYR A 498 -49.51 59.60 142.61
CA TYR A 498 -49.52 58.79 143.83
C TYR A 498 -49.15 59.60 145.09
N ASP A 499 -48.34 60.66 144.97
CA ASP A 499 -47.95 61.55 146.08
C ASP A 499 -48.95 62.70 146.37
N ILE A 500 -50.09 62.76 145.66
CA ILE A 500 -51.16 63.74 145.91
C ILE A 500 -52.36 63.10 146.66
N TYR A 501 -52.40 61.77 146.79
CA TYR A 501 -53.53 61.05 147.41
C TYR A 501 -53.18 60.12 148.59
N HIS A 502 -51.92 60.13 149.03
CA HIS A 502 -51.46 59.51 150.29
C HIS A 502 -50.44 60.40 150.97
#